data_AF-A8RGI5-F1
#
_entry.id   AF-A8RGI5-F1
#
_cell.length_a   1.000
_cell.length_b   1.000
_cell.length_c   1.000
_cell.angle_alpha   90.00
_cell.angle_beta   90.00
_cell.angle_gamma   90.00
#
_symmetry.space_group_name_H-M   'P 1'
#
loop_
_entity.id
_entity.type
_entity.pdbx_description
1 polymer ?
#
loop_
_entity_poly.entity_id
_entity_poly.type
_entity_poly.pdbx_seq_one_letter_code
_entity_poly.pdbx_strand_id
1 'polypeptide(L)'
;MTVRDAIEGFEIDNALLTGKEDGTVERNIMAIEALESMDNYRWIPVEERLPETSGVMREDEKLLILLPDGMRTVSFYISTSSGRKIFFDGWDTYNPVAWMPLPDNQN
;
A
#
# COMPACT_ATOMS: atom_id res chain seq x y z
N MET A 1 15.93 6.34 6.13
CA MET A 1 15.08 7.27 5.38
C MET A 1 14.05 6.44 4.65
N THR A 2 12.83 6.42 5.19
CA THR A 2 11.67 5.77 4.59
C THR A 2 10.95 6.74 3.64
N VAL A 3 10.01 6.25 2.83
CA VAL A 3 9.14 7.12 2.02
C VAL A 3 8.35 8.08 2.92
N ARG A 4 7.94 7.61 4.10
CA ARG A 4 7.26 8.41 5.10
C ARG A 4 8.12 9.53 5.66
N ASP A 5 9.41 9.25 5.95
CA ASP A 5 10.36 10.28 6.39
C ASP A 5 10.52 11.39 5.34
N ALA A 6 10.43 11.04 4.05
CA ALA A 6 10.53 12.01 2.95
C ALA A 6 9.25 12.83 2.79
N ILE A 7 8.07 12.22 2.89
CA ILE A 7 6.77 12.91 2.87
C ILE A 7 6.68 13.91 4.03
N GLU A 8 7.00 13.47 5.26
CA GLU A 8 7.00 14.34 6.45
C GLU A 8 7.96 15.54 6.27
N GLY A 9 9.10 15.34 5.60
CA GLY A 9 10.02 16.43 5.25
C GLY A 9 9.37 17.48 4.35
N PHE A 10 8.69 17.06 3.27
CA PHE A 10 7.99 17.97 2.37
C PHE A 10 6.81 18.70 3.03
N GLU A 11 6.10 18.03 3.94
CA GLU A 11 5.01 18.64 4.71
C GLU A 11 5.53 19.73 5.67
N ILE A 12 6.65 19.45 6.36
CA ILE A 12 7.33 20.43 7.22
C ILE A 12 7.82 21.61 6.40
N ASP A 13 8.46 21.36 5.25
CA ASP A 13 8.89 22.42 4.34
C ASP A 13 7.70 23.28 3.93
N ASN A 14 6.59 22.69 3.46
CA ASN A 14 5.38 23.43 3.10
C ASN A 14 4.83 24.28 4.25
N ALA A 15 4.86 23.79 5.49
CA ALA A 15 4.40 24.55 6.66
C ALA A 15 5.28 25.77 6.99
N LEU A 16 6.58 25.72 6.64
CA LEU A 16 7.54 26.80 6.86
C LEU A 16 7.54 27.83 5.72
N LEU A 17 7.02 27.44 4.57
CA LEU A 17 6.97 28.17 3.32
C LEU A 17 5.68 29.04 3.28
N THR A 18 5.70 30.14 4.02
CA THR A 18 4.55 31.05 4.21
C THR A 18 4.40 32.06 3.06
N GLY A 19 4.12 31.58 1.84
CA GLY A 19 3.74 32.44 0.71
C GLY A 19 4.91 33.18 0.04
N LYS A 20 6.13 32.61 0.10
CA LYS A 20 7.32 33.17 -0.57
C LYS A 20 7.77 32.35 -1.78
N GLU A 21 7.01 31.35 -2.19
CA GLU A 21 7.54 30.35 -3.09
C GLU A 21 6.94 30.38 -4.50
N ASP A 22 7.83 30.63 -5.44
CA ASP A 22 7.70 30.46 -6.89
C ASP A 22 7.43 28.99 -7.27
N GLY A 23 6.25 28.48 -6.90
CA GLY A 23 5.79 27.13 -7.22
C GLY A 23 6.38 26.00 -6.38
N THR A 24 7.10 26.29 -5.27
CA THR A 24 7.76 25.23 -4.46
C THR A 24 6.74 24.38 -3.72
N VAL A 25 5.67 24.97 -3.18
CA VAL A 25 4.62 24.22 -2.47
C VAL A 25 3.93 23.24 -3.43
N GLU A 26 3.63 23.68 -4.65
CA GLU A 26 3.04 22.84 -5.69
C GLU A 26 3.97 21.70 -6.10
N ARG A 27 5.29 21.96 -6.21
CA ARG A 27 6.29 20.90 -6.47
C ARG A 27 6.38 19.89 -5.32
N ASN A 28 6.34 20.36 -4.08
CA ASN A 28 6.35 19.49 -2.91
C ASN A 28 5.09 18.63 -2.84
N ILE A 29 3.92 19.19 -3.15
CA ILE A 29 2.65 18.44 -3.25
C ILE A 29 2.77 17.35 -4.33
N MET A 30 3.26 17.69 -5.53
CA MET A 30 3.48 16.68 -6.59
C MET A 30 4.49 15.60 -6.17
N ALA A 31 5.53 15.96 -5.40
CA ALA A 31 6.50 15.01 -4.90
C ALA A 31 5.89 14.07 -3.84
N ILE A 32 5.05 14.59 -2.94
CA ILE A 32 4.29 13.80 -1.97
C ILE A 32 3.37 12.81 -2.70
N GLU A 33 2.55 13.29 -3.64
CA GLU A 33 1.63 12.43 -4.41
C GLU A 33 2.37 11.32 -5.18
N ALA A 34 3.52 11.63 -5.78
CA ALA A 34 4.35 10.64 -6.46
C ALA A 34 4.93 9.61 -5.49
N LEU A 35 5.40 10.04 -4.32
CA LEU A 35 5.92 9.15 -3.28
C LEU A 35 4.83 8.25 -2.70
N GLU A 36 3.63 8.79 -2.45
CA GLU A 36 2.46 8.01 -2.02
C GLU A 36 2.06 6.99 -3.08
N SER A 37 2.03 7.38 -4.36
CA SER A 37 1.75 6.47 -5.48
C SER A 37 2.78 5.34 -5.56
N MET A 38 4.07 5.65 -5.41
CA MET A 38 5.13 4.65 -5.40
C MET A 38 5.03 3.69 -4.21
N ASP A 39 4.69 4.20 -3.02
CA ASP A 39 4.53 3.36 -1.82
C ASP A 39 3.28 2.47 -1.91
N ASN A 40 2.22 2.95 -2.57
CA ASN A 40 1.01 2.16 -2.83
C ASN A 40 1.27 0.92 -3.71
N TYR A 41 2.29 0.95 -4.56
CA TYR A 41 2.66 -0.19 -5.42
C TYR A 41 3.87 -0.98 -4.90
N ARG A 42 4.29 -0.75 -3.66
CA ARG A 42 5.39 -1.50 -3.04
C ARG A 42 4.90 -2.86 -2.55
N TRP A 43 5.77 -3.87 -2.64
CA TRP A 43 5.59 -5.11 -1.89
C TRP A 43 5.76 -4.86 -0.39
N ILE A 44 4.76 -5.25 0.38
CA ILE A 44 4.71 -5.11 1.83
C ILE A 44 4.84 -6.51 2.44
N PRO A 45 5.92 -6.80 3.17
CA PRO A 45 6.04 -8.04 3.92
C PRO A 45 4.86 -8.22 4.89
N VAL A 46 4.30 -9.42 4.95
CA VAL A 46 3.16 -9.74 5.84
C VAL A 46 3.53 -9.57 7.33
N GLU A 47 4.81 -9.59 7.65
CA GLU A 47 5.36 -9.30 8.98
C GLU A 47 5.40 -7.80 9.30
N GLU A 48 5.61 -6.94 8.31
CA GLU A 48 5.68 -5.48 8.49
C GLU A 48 4.27 -4.90 8.71
N ARG A 49 3.35 -5.20 7.78
CA ARG A 49 2.00 -4.65 7.79
C ARG A 49 1.04 -5.60 7.08
N LEU A 50 -0.20 -5.62 7.53
CA LEU A 50 -1.28 -6.40 6.93
C LEU A 50 -2.17 -5.52 6.06
N PRO A 51 -2.89 -6.09 5.07
CA PRO A 51 -3.87 -5.34 4.30
C PRO A 51 -4.93 -4.73 5.21
N GLU A 52 -5.34 -3.50 4.87
CA GLU A 52 -6.39 -2.77 5.59
C GLU A 52 -7.81 -3.24 5.22
N THR A 53 -7.94 -4.17 4.26
CA THR A 53 -9.23 -4.65 3.75
C THR A 53 -10.10 -5.18 4.90
N SER A 54 -11.23 -4.48 5.09
CA SER A 54 -12.31 -4.90 5.98
C SER A 54 -12.84 -6.25 5.52
N GLY A 55 -13.27 -7.12 6.43
CA GLY A 55 -13.75 -8.49 6.13
C GLY A 55 -15.04 -8.58 5.30
N VAL A 56 -15.32 -7.61 4.43
CA VAL A 56 -16.43 -7.55 3.49
C VAL A 56 -15.87 -7.78 2.09
N MET A 57 -16.43 -8.79 1.42
CA MET A 57 -16.10 -9.15 0.04
C MET A 57 -16.36 -7.98 -0.90
N ARG A 58 -15.32 -7.54 -1.61
CA ARG A 58 -15.39 -6.51 -2.65
C ARG A 58 -14.64 -7.03 -3.88
N GLU A 59 -15.36 -7.30 -4.96
CA GLU A 59 -14.78 -7.86 -6.20
C GLU A 59 -13.72 -6.92 -6.82
N ASP A 60 -13.81 -5.64 -6.48
CA ASP A 60 -12.96 -4.52 -6.86
C ASP A 60 -11.72 -4.36 -5.95
N GLU A 61 -11.69 -4.93 -4.74
CA GLU A 61 -10.57 -4.80 -3.80
C GLU A 61 -9.72 -6.08 -3.77
N LYS A 62 -9.11 -6.42 -4.91
CA LYS A 62 -8.18 -7.55 -5.00
C LYS A 62 -6.78 -7.16 -4.54
N LEU A 63 -6.07 -8.15 -3.99
CA LEU A 63 -4.67 -8.01 -3.59
C LEU A 63 -3.80 -8.92 -4.44
N LEU A 64 -2.60 -8.46 -4.77
CA LEU A 64 -1.56 -9.31 -5.30
C LEU A 64 -0.71 -9.84 -4.14
N ILE A 65 -0.55 -11.16 -4.07
CA ILE A 65 0.26 -11.82 -3.05
C ILE A 65 1.47 -12.50 -3.66
N LEU A 66 2.56 -12.52 -2.89
CA LEU A 66 3.80 -13.19 -3.24
C LEU A 66 3.94 -14.48 -2.42
N LEU A 67 4.10 -15.59 -3.11
CA LEU A 67 4.36 -16.93 -2.59
C LEU A 67 5.77 -17.38 -3.00
N PRO A 68 6.34 -18.41 -2.34
CA PRO A 68 7.65 -18.95 -2.72
C PRO A 68 7.74 -19.45 -4.17
N ASP A 69 6.62 -19.84 -4.76
CA ASP A 69 6.49 -20.42 -6.10
C ASP A 69 5.90 -19.46 -7.15
N GLY A 70 5.60 -18.21 -6.76
CA GLY A 70 5.14 -17.18 -7.70
C GLY A 70 4.17 -16.18 -7.11
N MET A 71 3.44 -15.49 -7.98
CA MET A 71 2.45 -14.48 -7.59
C MET A 71 1.04 -15.00 -7.85
N ARG A 72 0.10 -14.57 -7.02
CA ARG A 72 -1.34 -14.87 -7.15
C ARG A 72 -2.15 -13.65 -6.78
N THR A 73 -3.35 -13.56 -7.35
CA THR A 73 -4.34 -12.57 -6.92
C THR A 73 -5.30 -13.25 -5.96
N VAL A 74 -5.58 -12.59 -4.84
CA VAL A 74 -6.58 -13.03 -3.86
C VAL A 74 -7.64 -11.97 -3.70
N SER A 75 -8.86 -12.42 -3.38
CA SER A 75 -10.02 -11.55 -3.17
C SER A 75 -10.27 -11.29 -1.69
N PHE A 76 -9.55 -11.97 -0.79
CA PHE A 76 -9.84 -11.93 0.63
C PHE A 76 -8.58 -11.98 1.51
N TYR A 77 -8.67 -11.23 2.61
CA TYR A 77 -7.77 -11.30 3.74
C TYR A 77 -8.59 -11.24 5.05
N ILE A 78 -8.36 -12.17 5.98
CA ILE A 78 -8.95 -12.14 7.32
C ILE A 78 -7.87 -12.27 8.40
N SER A 79 -7.97 -11.41 9.41
CA SER A 79 -7.27 -11.55 10.68
C SER A 79 -8.25 -12.13 11.70
N THR A 80 -8.00 -13.36 12.13
CA THR A 80 -8.85 -14.03 13.11
C THR A 80 -8.56 -13.53 14.52
N SER A 81 -9.51 -13.73 15.45
CA SER A 81 -9.33 -13.37 16.87
C SER A 81 -8.17 -14.11 17.55
N SER A 82 -7.72 -15.24 16.99
CA SER A 82 -6.53 -15.98 17.44
C SER A 82 -5.22 -15.44 16.85
N GLY A 83 -5.25 -14.34 16.10
CA GLY A 83 -4.08 -13.73 15.46
C GLY A 83 -3.62 -14.45 14.18
N ARG A 84 -4.34 -15.48 13.73
CA ARG A 84 -4.06 -16.13 12.44
C ARG A 84 -4.48 -15.22 11.30
N LYS A 85 -3.56 -15.02 10.36
CA LYS A 85 -3.70 -14.26 9.12
C LYS A 85 -4.02 -15.23 7.99
N ILE A 86 -5.11 -15.02 7.26
CA ILE A 86 -5.53 -15.92 6.17
C ILE A 86 -5.77 -15.10 4.91
N PHE A 87 -5.09 -15.46 3.83
CA PHE A 87 -5.30 -14.93 2.49
C PHE A 87 -5.99 -16.01 1.65
N PHE A 88 -7.02 -15.68 0.87
CA PHE A 88 -7.73 -16.67 0.07
C PHE A 88 -8.42 -16.06 -1.16
N ASP A 89 -8.67 -16.88 -2.17
CA ASP A 89 -9.36 -16.49 -3.41
C ASP A 89 -10.85 -16.87 -3.43
N GLY A 90 -11.32 -17.55 -2.38
CA GLY A 90 -12.67 -18.10 -2.24
C GLY A 90 -12.70 -19.64 -2.21
N TRP A 91 -11.64 -20.28 -2.72
CA TRP A 91 -11.50 -21.73 -2.77
C TRP A 91 -10.28 -22.20 -1.97
N ASP A 92 -9.13 -21.56 -2.20
CA ASP A 92 -7.86 -21.96 -1.64
C ASP A 92 -7.31 -20.92 -0.66
N THR A 93 -6.63 -21.40 0.38
CA THR A 93 -5.95 -20.55 1.37
C THR A 93 -4.45 -20.49 1.09
N TYR A 94 -3.88 -19.30 1.25
CA TYR A 94 -2.48 -19.01 0.96
C TYR A 94 -1.77 -18.43 2.18
N ASN A 95 -0.47 -18.71 2.27
CA ASN A 95 0.44 -18.14 3.27
C ASN A 95 1.54 -17.32 2.56
N PRO A 96 1.23 -16.08 2.14
CA PRO A 96 2.17 -15.27 1.39
C PRO A 96 3.27 -14.68 2.28
N VAL A 97 4.40 -14.35 1.65
CA VAL A 97 5.52 -13.64 2.29
C VAL A 97 5.36 -12.13 2.21
N ALA A 98 4.69 -11.64 1.16
CA ALA A 98 4.41 -10.23 0.93
C ALA A 98 3.10 -10.05 0.16
N TRP A 99 2.54 -8.84 0.21
CA TRP A 99 1.35 -8.44 -0.53
C TRP A 99 1.49 -7.02 -1.06
N MET A 100 0.68 -6.66 -2.05
CA MET A 100 0.49 -5.28 -2.48
C MET A 100 -0.95 -5.11 -3.00
N PRO A 101 -1.51 -3.88 -2.99
CA PRO A 101 -2.71 -3.56 -3.74
C PRO A 101 -2.57 -4.01 -5.19
N LEU A 102 -3.65 -4.52 -5.80
CA LEU A 102 -3.62 -4.81 -7.23
C LEU A 102 -3.41 -3.48 -7.98
N PRO A 103 -2.39 -3.36 -8.86
CA PRO A 103 -2.23 -2.18 -9.68
C PRO A 103 -3.49 -1.95 -10.51
N ASP A 104 -3.98 -0.71 -10.55
CA ASP A 104 -5.01 -0.35 -11.52
C ASP A 104 -4.48 -0.75 -12.90
N ASN A 105 -5.26 -1.55 -13.62
CA ASN A 105 -4.91 -1.96 -14.98
C ASN A 105 -4.55 -0.70 -15.77
N GLN A 106 -3.26 -0.54 -16.08
CA GLN A 106 -2.79 0.47 -17.03
C GLN A 106 -3.23 0.03 -18.44
N ASN A 107 -4.51 0.21 -18.73
CA ASN A 107 -5.08 0.12 -20.07
C ASN A 107 -5.28 1.54 -20.61
#